data_AF-A0A920I9W2-F1
#
_entry.id   AF-A0A920I9W2-F1
#
_cell.length_a   1.000
_cell.length_b   1.000
_cell.length_c   1.000
_cell.angle_alpha   90.00
_cell.angle_beta   90.00
_cell.angle_gamma   90.00
#
_symmetry.space_group_name_H-M   'P 1'
#
loop_
_entity.id
_entity.type
_entity.pdbx_description
1 polymer ?
#
loop_
_entity_poly.entity_id
_entity_poly.type
_entity_poly.pdbx_seq_one_letter_code
_entity_poly.pdbx_strand_id
1 'polypeptide(L)'
;MKKISESNEQTRKGLYQIIPNLILDSDYTEINLDSTTELMNQLCRAWLIQFLPRHPQHQQAKKILKQNKNSNCIKFLETIRFHKNINEVSNSNSCNMWNYFCPTAQMAHEDAENLATSILKRRRLKNLKKSEVQLKEPAKELLLSSNVLISPPIDINSKNIPSQFLEEAVDFAKKDQDYWYDHPIPMDASIGENELIYGLKKLDEAIDFEKKCDVIAPNSKMAMVLSISVTHTGMEELAERYVADLIKENLKLKNLDLYLFNENLCKQIISMVSPKKETAYSIFGVNGSYGRHFSFLKAILALWNKTINSKTKFTFKIDLDQVFDQKFLLNLHGKTALQLLCNPYWGGSATDYKGKSVDLGMIAGV
;
A
#
# COMPACT_ATOMS: atom_id res chain seq x y z
N MET A 1 17.00 31.85 7.98
CA MET A 1 16.10 31.73 6.80
C MET A 1 16.88 32.10 5.56
N LYS A 2 17.16 31.14 4.66
CA LYS A 2 17.77 31.44 3.35
C LYS A 2 16.69 32.00 2.41
N LYS A 3 17.04 33.04 1.65
CA LYS A 3 16.15 33.70 0.69
C LYS A 3 15.58 32.69 -0.33
N ILE A 4 14.26 32.73 -0.52
CA ILE A 4 13.51 31.93 -1.51
C ILE A 4 14.03 32.13 -2.96
N SER A 5 14.65 33.27 -3.26
CA SER A 5 15.16 33.59 -4.60
C SER A 5 16.37 32.75 -5.03
N GLU A 6 17.31 32.44 -4.13
CA GLU A 6 18.52 31.65 -4.44
C GLU A 6 18.19 30.18 -4.77
N SER A 7 17.06 29.68 -4.25
CA SER A 7 16.58 28.31 -4.47
C SER A 7 16.05 28.07 -5.89
N ASN A 8 15.51 29.10 -6.54
CA ASN A 8 14.88 28.97 -7.86
C ASN A 8 15.91 28.96 -9.00
N GLU A 9 16.97 29.76 -8.90
CA GLU A 9 18.01 29.82 -9.93
C GLU A 9 18.81 28.51 -10.00
N GLN A 10 19.23 27.99 -8.84
CA GLN A 10 19.90 26.68 -8.76
C GLN A 10 19.00 25.55 -9.29
N THR A 11 17.69 25.62 -8.99
CA THR A 11 16.71 24.65 -9.48
C THR A 11 16.61 24.69 -11.01
N ARG A 12 16.47 25.88 -11.59
CA ARG A 12 16.40 26.04 -13.05
C ARG A 12 17.69 25.57 -13.71
N LYS A 13 18.85 25.87 -13.13
CA LYS A 13 20.15 25.40 -13.64
C LYS A 13 20.23 23.87 -13.68
N GLY A 14 19.77 23.18 -12.63
CA GLY A 14 19.71 21.72 -12.61
C GLY A 14 18.75 21.14 -13.64
N LEU A 15 17.56 21.74 -13.81
CA LEU A 15 16.60 21.31 -14.83
C LEU A 15 17.13 21.50 -16.25
N TYR A 16 17.85 22.60 -16.53
CA TYR A 16 18.53 22.80 -17.82
C TYR A 16 19.64 21.78 -18.10
N GLN A 17 20.21 21.15 -17.07
CA GLN A 17 21.20 20.09 -17.25
C GLN A 17 20.56 18.72 -17.46
N ILE A 18 19.46 18.44 -16.79
CA ILE A 18 18.87 17.10 -16.76
C ILE A 18 17.83 16.89 -17.84
N ILE A 19 16.92 17.84 -18.05
CA ILE A 19 15.80 17.65 -18.97
C ILE A 19 16.29 17.32 -20.41
N PRO A 20 17.32 17.99 -20.97
CA PRO A 20 17.87 17.60 -22.28
C PRO A 20 18.52 16.22 -22.34
N ASN A 21 18.89 15.65 -21.19
CA ASN A 21 19.42 14.29 -21.09
C ASN A 21 18.31 13.25 -20.89
N LEU A 22 17.15 13.65 -20.39
CA LEU A 22 15.99 12.76 -20.21
C LEU A 22 15.13 12.67 -21.47
N ILE A 23 15.03 13.77 -22.22
CA ILE A 23 14.21 13.87 -23.43
C ILE A 23 15.16 14.11 -24.59
N LEU A 24 15.38 13.06 -25.39
CA LEU A 24 16.25 13.13 -26.55
C LEU A 24 15.54 13.81 -27.72
N ASP A 25 16.31 14.27 -28.71
CA ASP A 25 15.76 14.90 -29.91
C ASP A 25 14.80 13.94 -30.66
N SER A 26 14.97 12.62 -30.53
CA SER A 26 14.05 11.60 -31.06
C SER A 26 12.67 11.59 -30.40
N ASP A 27 12.56 12.09 -29.18
CA ASP A 27 11.34 12.01 -28.36
C ASP A 27 10.47 13.27 -28.51
N TYR A 28 10.94 14.26 -29.25
CA TYR A 28 10.24 15.55 -29.43
C TYR A 28 8.87 15.39 -30.08
N THR A 29 8.65 14.35 -30.87
CA THR A 29 7.33 14.08 -31.47
C THR A 29 6.28 13.70 -30.43
N GLU A 30 6.69 13.04 -29.34
CA GLU A 30 5.79 12.62 -28.25
C GLU A 30 5.41 13.78 -27.33
N ILE A 31 6.30 14.77 -27.21
CA ILE A 31 6.15 15.94 -26.33
C ILE A 31 5.80 17.18 -27.17
N ASN A 32 4.74 17.06 -27.96
CA ASN A 32 4.20 18.14 -28.79
C ASN A 32 3.11 18.92 -28.03
N LEU A 33 3.13 20.26 -28.11
CA LEU A 33 2.09 21.12 -27.54
C LEU A 33 0.71 20.92 -28.20
N ASP A 34 0.67 20.53 -29.46
CA ASP A 34 -0.53 20.48 -30.28
C ASP A 34 -1.28 19.13 -30.16
N SER A 35 -0.68 18.12 -29.53
CA SER A 35 -1.28 16.78 -29.41
C SER A 35 -2.31 16.65 -28.29
N THR A 36 -2.65 17.74 -27.61
CA THR A 36 -3.64 17.77 -26.54
C THR A 36 -4.41 19.08 -26.59
N THR A 37 -5.72 19.00 -26.37
CA THR A 37 -6.63 20.16 -26.32
C THR A 37 -6.82 20.70 -24.91
N GLU A 38 -6.35 19.97 -23.89
CA GLU A 38 -6.52 20.34 -22.49
C GLU A 38 -5.41 21.31 -22.05
N LEU A 39 -5.80 22.48 -21.53
CA LEU A 39 -4.88 23.53 -21.12
C LEU A 39 -3.87 23.04 -20.07
N MET A 40 -4.28 22.24 -19.09
CA MET A 40 -3.38 21.68 -18.06
C MET A 40 -2.25 20.87 -18.68
N ASN A 41 -2.56 19.99 -19.62
CA ASN A 41 -1.57 19.16 -20.32
C ASN A 41 -0.65 20.00 -21.21
N GLN A 42 -1.21 21.01 -21.90
CA GLN A 42 -0.41 21.97 -22.67
C GLN A 42 0.57 22.74 -21.77
N LEU A 43 0.15 23.14 -20.57
CA LEU A 43 1.01 23.85 -19.61
C LEU A 43 2.12 22.95 -19.06
N CYS A 44 1.83 21.68 -18.73
CA CYS A 44 2.85 20.71 -18.32
C CYS A 44 3.90 20.46 -19.41
N ARG A 45 3.46 20.26 -20.65
CA ARG A 45 4.34 20.08 -21.82
C ARG A 45 5.17 21.33 -22.09
N ALA A 46 4.53 22.50 -22.10
CA ALA A 46 5.23 23.77 -22.27
C ALA A 46 6.28 24.00 -21.17
N TRP A 47 5.98 23.60 -19.93
CA TRP A 47 6.92 23.69 -18.82
C TRP A 47 8.15 22.80 -19.02
N LEU A 48 8.01 21.59 -19.58
CA LEU A 48 9.16 20.74 -19.93
C LEU A 48 9.97 21.31 -21.10
N ILE A 49 9.28 21.67 -22.19
CA ILE A 49 9.87 22.19 -23.43
C ILE A 49 10.69 23.47 -23.20
N GLN A 50 10.36 24.29 -22.19
CA GLN A 50 11.13 25.50 -21.87
C GLN A 50 12.60 25.19 -21.47
N PHE A 51 12.90 23.95 -21.09
CA PHE A 51 14.24 23.47 -20.74
C PHE A 51 14.96 22.79 -21.91
N LEU A 52 14.28 22.61 -23.05
CA LEU A 52 14.79 21.98 -24.27
C LEU A 52 15.02 23.03 -25.36
N PRO A 53 16.19 23.69 -25.44
CA PRO A 53 16.42 24.79 -26.38
C PRO A 53 16.39 24.36 -27.86
N ARG A 54 16.60 23.06 -28.15
CA ARG A 54 16.55 22.50 -29.51
C ARG A 54 15.15 22.06 -29.94
N HIS A 55 14.18 22.04 -29.02
CA HIS A 55 12.82 21.63 -29.35
C HIS A 55 12.17 22.64 -30.32
N PRO A 56 11.51 22.20 -31.42
CA PRO A 56 10.93 23.11 -32.42
C PRO A 56 9.95 24.13 -31.81
N GLN A 57 9.18 23.70 -30.81
CA GLN A 57 8.18 24.54 -30.12
C GLN A 57 8.72 25.29 -28.89
N HIS A 58 10.05 25.39 -28.70
CA HIS A 58 10.66 26.02 -27.53
C HIS A 58 10.16 27.46 -27.25
N GLN A 59 10.07 28.28 -28.31
CA GLN A 59 9.60 29.67 -28.17
C GLN A 59 8.09 29.74 -27.91
N GLN A 60 7.31 28.85 -28.54
CA GLN A 60 5.87 28.74 -28.32
C GLN A 60 5.56 28.33 -26.88
N ALA A 61 6.29 27.35 -26.33
CA ALA A 61 6.17 26.92 -24.94
C ALA A 61 6.42 28.09 -23.97
N LYS A 62 7.51 28.86 -24.15
CA LYS A 62 7.78 30.07 -23.35
C LYS A 62 6.66 31.10 -23.42
N LYS A 63 6.06 31.28 -24.60
CA LYS A 63 4.93 32.20 -24.79
C LYS A 63 3.67 31.74 -24.03
N ILE A 64 3.31 30.46 -24.15
CA ILE A 64 2.17 29.85 -23.45
C ILE A 64 2.33 29.97 -21.94
N LEU A 65 3.51 29.67 -21.40
CA LEU A 65 3.80 29.80 -19.97
C LEU A 65 3.65 31.25 -19.48
N LYS A 66 4.17 32.22 -20.25
CA LYS A 66 4.07 33.64 -19.92
C LYS A 66 2.62 34.13 -19.91
N GLN A 67 1.82 33.69 -20.89
CA GLN A 67 0.40 34.03 -21.00
C GLN A 67 -0.42 33.45 -19.82
N ASN A 68 -0.02 32.29 -19.32
CA ASN A 68 -0.76 31.55 -18.29
C ASN A 68 -0.08 31.59 -16.91
N LYS A 69 0.85 32.52 -16.66
CA LYS A 69 1.68 32.57 -15.42
C LYS A 69 0.92 32.46 -14.10
N ASN A 70 -0.36 32.85 -14.08
CA ASN A 70 -1.20 32.84 -12.87
C ASN A 70 -1.99 31.53 -12.69
N SER A 71 -1.89 30.59 -13.63
CA SER A 71 -2.52 29.26 -13.55
C SER A 71 -2.01 28.48 -12.34
N ASN A 72 -2.91 27.75 -11.67
CA ASN A 72 -2.55 26.87 -10.56
C ASN A 72 -1.55 25.79 -10.97
N CYS A 73 -1.63 25.31 -12.21
CA CYS A 73 -0.65 24.37 -12.79
C CYS A 73 0.76 24.97 -12.79
N ILE A 74 0.92 26.19 -13.32
CA ILE A 74 2.24 26.84 -13.37
C ILE A 74 2.75 27.13 -11.97
N LYS A 75 1.88 27.62 -11.07
CA LYS A 75 2.27 27.84 -9.66
C LYS A 75 2.78 26.55 -9.01
N PHE A 76 2.10 25.42 -9.23
CA PHE A 76 2.54 24.10 -8.76
C PHE A 76 3.88 23.70 -9.36
N LEU A 77 4.03 23.78 -10.69
CA LEU A 77 5.28 23.42 -11.37
C LEU A 77 6.45 24.32 -10.95
N GLU A 78 6.19 25.58 -10.61
CA GLU A 78 7.16 26.50 -10.02
C GLU A 78 7.49 26.19 -8.56
N THR A 79 6.77 25.29 -7.88
CA THR A 79 7.15 24.77 -6.55
C THR A 79 8.17 23.65 -6.61
N ILE A 80 8.42 23.06 -7.79
CA ILE A 80 9.45 22.02 -7.96
C ILE A 80 10.81 22.59 -7.53
N ARG A 81 11.54 21.85 -6.70
CA ARG A 81 12.85 22.24 -6.17
C ARG A 81 13.88 21.17 -6.49
N PHE A 82 15.06 21.61 -6.90
CA PHE A 82 16.19 20.73 -7.16
C PHE A 82 17.08 20.66 -5.93
N HIS A 83 17.27 19.46 -5.37
CA HIS A 83 18.13 19.30 -4.19
C HIS A 83 19.60 19.39 -4.60
N LYS A 84 20.41 20.17 -3.84
CA LYS A 84 21.82 20.48 -4.15
C LYS A 84 22.75 19.27 -4.36
N ASN A 85 22.35 18.09 -3.92
CA ASN A 85 23.18 16.88 -3.94
C ASN A 85 23.11 16.10 -5.27
N ILE A 86 22.32 16.56 -6.24
CA ILE A 86 22.25 15.92 -7.57
C ILE A 86 23.33 16.52 -8.53
N ASN A 87 24.08 17.53 -8.08
CA ASN A 87 25.11 18.23 -8.88
C ASN A 87 26.39 17.40 -9.17
N GLU A 88 26.47 16.14 -8.78
CA GLU A 88 27.62 15.26 -9.05
C GLU A 88 27.36 14.25 -10.17
N VAL A 89 26.43 14.53 -11.09
CA VAL A 89 26.34 13.70 -12.29
C VAL A 89 27.34 14.22 -13.31
N SER A 90 28.44 13.47 -13.38
CA SER A 90 29.53 13.60 -14.32
C SER A 90 29.05 13.94 -15.73
N ASN A 91 29.80 14.83 -16.40
CA ASN A 91 29.73 15.16 -17.84
C ASN A 91 30.00 13.95 -18.78
N SER A 92 29.67 12.73 -18.38
CA SER A 92 29.64 11.58 -19.27
C SER A 92 28.37 11.66 -20.11
N ASN A 93 28.52 11.61 -21.44
CA ASN A 93 27.47 11.60 -22.48
C ASN A 93 26.43 10.44 -22.38
N SER A 94 26.28 9.81 -21.22
CA SER A 94 25.37 8.71 -20.94
C SER A 94 24.66 8.96 -19.61
N CYS A 95 23.87 10.03 -19.54
CA CYS A 95 23.02 10.31 -18.39
C CYS A 95 21.80 9.37 -18.45
N ASN A 96 22.02 8.10 -18.12
CA ASN A 96 20.99 7.08 -18.16
C ASN A 96 19.94 7.33 -17.06
N MET A 97 18.68 7.54 -17.44
CA MET A 97 17.56 7.81 -16.52
C MET A 97 17.42 6.74 -15.43
N TRP A 98 17.80 5.50 -15.74
CA TRP A 98 17.78 4.40 -14.79
C TRP A 98 18.65 4.70 -13.58
N ASN A 99 19.78 5.40 -13.71
CA ASN A 99 20.60 5.77 -12.55
C ASN A 99 19.87 6.65 -11.52
N TYR A 100 18.87 7.41 -11.94
CA TYR A 100 18.13 8.31 -11.06
C TYR A 100 16.86 7.67 -10.51
N PHE A 101 16.07 7.07 -11.39
CA PHE A 101 14.73 6.57 -11.03
C PHE A 101 14.76 5.13 -10.55
N CYS A 102 15.68 4.31 -11.05
CA CYS A 102 15.81 2.91 -10.67
C CYS A 102 17.27 2.45 -10.78
N PRO A 103 18.18 2.93 -9.90
CA PRO A 103 19.62 2.62 -10.00
C PRO A 103 19.88 1.11 -10.00
N THR A 104 19.00 0.33 -9.35
CA THR A 104 19.02 -1.13 -9.40
C THR A 104 18.75 -1.70 -10.80
N ALA A 105 17.90 -1.06 -11.62
CA ALA A 105 17.69 -1.47 -13.01
C ALA A 105 18.94 -1.22 -13.87
N GLN A 106 19.65 -0.11 -13.65
CA GLN A 106 20.92 0.11 -14.35
C GLN A 106 21.97 -0.92 -13.95
N MET A 107 22.12 -1.18 -12.64
CA MET A 107 23.03 -2.22 -12.15
C MET A 107 22.68 -3.60 -12.73
N ALA A 108 21.38 -3.90 -12.90
CA ALA A 108 20.92 -5.15 -13.51
C ALA A 108 21.24 -5.21 -15.01
N HIS A 109 21.11 -4.09 -15.71
CA HIS A 109 21.42 -3.99 -17.13
C HIS A 109 22.92 -4.16 -17.40
N GLU A 110 23.77 -3.59 -16.54
CA GLU A 110 25.22 -3.72 -16.63
C GLU A 110 25.69 -5.13 -16.27
N ASP A 111 25.19 -5.67 -15.15
CA ASP A 111 25.58 -7.00 -14.66
C ASP A 111 24.52 -7.63 -13.72
N ALA A 112 23.57 -8.32 -14.33
CA ALA A 112 22.47 -8.96 -13.63
C ALA A 112 22.94 -10.03 -12.62
N GLU A 113 23.96 -10.81 -12.94
CA GLU A 113 24.45 -11.90 -12.09
C GLU A 113 25.13 -11.37 -10.83
N ASN A 114 25.98 -10.34 -10.97
CA ASN A 114 26.60 -9.69 -9.83
C ASN A 114 25.57 -8.96 -8.97
N LEU A 115 24.57 -8.30 -9.58
CA LEU A 115 23.48 -7.68 -8.81
C LEU A 115 22.72 -8.75 -8.01
N ALA A 116 22.31 -9.85 -8.64
CA ALA A 116 21.59 -10.94 -7.97
C ALA A 116 22.40 -11.50 -6.80
N THR A 117 23.69 -11.78 -7.01
CA THR A 117 24.61 -12.25 -5.96
C THR A 117 24.72 -11.23 -4.82
N SER A 118 24.80 -9.93 -5.13
CA SER A 118 24.87 -8.87 -4.13
C SER A 118 23.57 -8.77 -3.31
N ILE A 119 22.40 -8.91 -3.95
CA ILE A 119 21.09 -8.89 -3.29
C ILE A 119 20.98 -10.10 -2.36
N LEU A 120 21.34 -11.30 -2.83
CA LEU A 120 21.33 -12.52 -2.02
C LEU A 120 22.25 -12.38 -0.79
N LYS A 121 23.46 -11.84 -0.98
CA LYS A 121 24.39 -11.56 0.12
C LYS A 121 23.80 -10.58 1.13
N ARG A 122 23.10 -9.53 0.67
CA ARG A 122 22.47 -8.51 1.53
C ARG A 122 21.23 -9.02 2.27
N ARG A 123 20.46 -9.91 1.64
CA ARG A 123 19.25 -10.52 2.22
C ARG A 123 19.53 -11.68 3.18
N ARG A 124 20.77 -12.19 3.19
CA ARG A 124 21.15 -13.30 4.07
C ARG A 124 21.36 -12.83 5.51
N LEU A 125 20.52 -13.31 6.40
CA LEU A 125 20.69 -13.15 7.85
C LEU A 125 21.67 -14.19 8.40
N LYS A 126 22.42 -13.80 9.43
CA LYS A 126 23.36 -14.65 10.18
C LYS A 126 22.97 -14.69 11.66
N ASN A 127 23.57 -15.62 12.42
CA ASN A 127 23.40 -15.70 13.88
C ASN A 127 21.93 -15.73 14.32
N LEU A 128 21.11 -16.51 13.63
CA LEU A 128 19.68 -16.65 13.93
C LEU A 128 19.50 -17.17 15.36
N LYS A 129 18.75 -16.43 16.17
CA LYS A 129 18.31 -16.83 17.51
C LYS A 129 16.82 -17.08 17.49
N LYS A 130 16.42 -18.23 18.03
CA LYS A 130 15.01 -18.60 18.20
C LYS A 130 14.35 -17.67 19.21
N SER A 131 13.04 -17.49 19.06
CA SER A 131 12.22 -16.85 20.08
C SER A 131 12.03 -17.77 21.29
N GLU A 132 11.95 -17.18 22.49
CA GLU A 132 11.54 -17.87 23.71
C GLU A 132 10.07 -18.33 23.64
N VAL A 133 9.25 -17.54 22.94
CA VAL A 133 7.82 -17.83 22.71
C VAL A 133 7.64 -18.22 21.25
N GLN A 134 7.17 -19.44 21.02
CA GLN A 134 6.97 -19.99 19.67
C GLN A 134 5.49 -20.31 19.46
N LEU A 135 5.01 -20.09 18.24
CA LEU A 135 3.66 -20.45 17.84
C LEU A 135 3.53 -21.98 17.80
N LYS A 136 2.63 -22.55 18.62
CA LYS A 136 2.41 -24.00 18.70
C LYS A 136 0.99 -24.38 18.28
N GLU A 137 0.00 -23.61 18.71
CA GLU A 137 -1.42 -23.84 18.40
C GLU A 137 -1.98 -22.64 17.62
N PRO A 138 -1.84 -22.61 16.27
CA PRO A 138 -2.30 -21.50 15.44
C PRO A 138 -3.71 -21.01 15.76
N ALA A 139 -4.68 -21.92 15.89
CA ALA A 139 -6.08 -21.58 16.18
C ALA A 139 -6.30 -20.83 17.51
N LYS A 140 -5.37 -20.92 18.47
CA LYS A 140 -5.51 -20.25 19.78
C LYS A 140 -4.55 -19.07 19.94
N GLU A 141 -3.39 -19.14 19.30
CA GLU A 141 -2.27 -18.23 19.54
C GLU A 141 -2.09 -17.18 18.42
N LEU A 142 -2.66 -17.40 17.23
CA LEU A 142 -2.53 -16.52 16.06
C LEU A 142 -3.82 -15.75 15.77
N LEU A 143 -3.71 -14.43 15.69
CA LEU A 143 -4.76 -13.54 15.19
C LEU A 143 -4.49 -13.21 13.72
N LEU A 144 -5.36 -13.67 12.82
CA LEU A 144 -5.32 -13.23 11.43
C LEU A 144 -5.87 -11.80 11.34
N SER A 145 -5.37 -11.04 10.38
CA SER A 145 -5.89 -9.69 10.14
C SER A 145 -5.84 -9.32 8.67
N SER A 146 -6.71 -8.41 8.23
CA SER A 146 -6.66 -7.85 6.88
C SER A 146 -7.29 -6.47 6.84
N ASN A 147 -6.88 -5.66 5.85
CA ASN A 147 -7.53 -4.41 5.52
C ASN A 147 -8.64 -4.69 4.50
N VAL A 148 -9.78 -4.04 4.68
CA VAL A 148 -10.86 -3.98 3.70
C VAL A 148 -11.08 -2.52 3.39
N LEU A 149 -10.80 -2.12 2.17
CA LEU A 149 -10.82 -0.73 1.75
C LEU A 149 -12.07 -0.53 0.89
N ILE A 150 -13.01 0.31 1.33
CA ILE A 150 -14.29 0.51 0.62
C ILE A 150 -14.35 1.91 0.04
N SER A 151 -14.82 2.00 -1.21
CA SER A 151 -15.10 3.26 -1.89
C SER A 151 -16.56 3.31 -2.37
N PRO A 152 -17.13 4.51 -2.58
CA PRO A 152 -18.40 4.66 -3.27
C PRO A 152 -18.39 3.99 -4.65
N PRO A 153 -19.55 3.75 -5.26
CA PRO A 153 -19.61 3.13 -6.58
C PRO A 153 -18.92 4.01 -7.62
N ILE A 154 -18.21 3.37 -8.56
CA ILE A 154 -17.60 4.06 -9.70
C ILE A 154 -18.70 4.44 -10.71
N ASP A 155 -19.60 3.50 -11.02
CA ASP A 155 -20.81 3.76 -11.81
C ASP A 155 -22.05 3.80 -10.91
N ILE A 156 -22.56 5.00 -10.67
CA ILE A 156 -23.77 5.24 -9.87
C ILE A 156 -25.04 4.57 -10.43
N ASN A 157 -25.04 4.16 -11.71
CA ASN A 157 -26.16 3.46 -12.34
C ASN A 157 -25.95 1.94 -12.41
N SER A 158 -24.86 1.44 -11.82
CA SER A 158 -24.53 0.01 -11.86
C SER A 158 -25.60 -0.81 -11.14
N LYS A 159 -26.01 -1.91 -11.79
CA LYS A 159 -26.94 -2.89 -11.21
C LYS A 159 -26.32 -3.73 -10.09
N ASN A 160 -25.00 -3.64 -9.91
CA ASN A 160 -24.28 -4.37 -8.87
C ASN A 160 -24.36 -3.69 -7.51
N ILE A 161 -24.77 -2.41 -7.44
CA ILE A 161 -25.00 -1.73 -6.17
C ILE A 161 -26.20 -2.40 -5.49
N PRO A 162 -26.05 -2.97 -4.27
CA PRO A 162 -27.20 -3.57 -3.58
C PRO A 162 -28.27 -2.52 -3.32
N SER A 163 -29.52 -2.84 -3.65
CA SER A 163 -30.64 -1.88 -3.64
C SER A 163 -30.84 -1.17 -2.29
N GLN A 164 -30.61 -1.88 -1.19
CA GLN A 164 -30.71 -1.36 0.17
C GLN A 164 -29.64 -0.31 0.53
N PHE A 165 -28.56 -0.20 -0.26
CA PHE A 165 -27.47 0.77 -0.06
C PHE A 165 -27.43 1.85 -1.15
N LEU A 166 -28.29 1.76 -2.16
CA LEU A 166 -28.19 2.57 -3.39
C LEU A 166 -28.20 4.07 -3.11
N GLU A 167 -29.16 4.56 -2.32
CA GLU A 167 -29.30 5.99 -2.04
C GLU A 167 -28.07 6.53 -1.30
N GLU A 168 -27.67 5.89 -0.19
CA GLU A 168 -26.51 6.29 0.60
C GLU A 168 -25.22 6.24 -0.24
N ALA A 169 -25.02 5.17 -1.01
CA ALA A 169 -23.83 4.97 -1.84
C ALA A 169 -23.71 6.06 -2.93
N VAL A 170 -24.81 6.38 -3.61
CA VAL A 170 -24.86 7.44 -4.63
C VAL A 170 -24.61 8.82 -4.01
N ASP A 171 -25.07 9.07 -2.79
CA ASP A 171 -24.80 10.33 -2.11
C ASP A 171 -23.33 10.48 -1.70
N PHE A 172 -22.64 9.41 -1.34
CA PHE A 172 -21.19 9.46 -1.13
C PHE A 172 -20.41 9.61 -2.44
N ALA A 173 -20.86 9.01 -3.54
CA ALA A 173 -20.20 9.14 -4.85
C ALA A 173 -20.19 10.59 -5.40
N LYS A 174 -21.06 11.47 -4.88
CA LYS A 174 -21.10 12.91 -5.24
C LYS A 174 -20.15 13.77 -4.40
N LYS A 175 -19.55 13.22 -3.34
CA LYS A 175 -18.64 13.94 -2.44
C LYS A 175 -17.20 13.82 -2.94
N ASP A 176 -16.35 14.74 -2.50
CA ASP A 176 -14.92 14.64 -2.74
C ASP A 176 -14.31 13.51 -1.88
N GLN A 177 -13.36 12.78 -2.45
CA GLN A 177 -12.64 11.71 -1.76
C GLN A 177 -11.65 12.28 -0.73
N ASP A 178 -11.67 11.74 0.50
CA ASP A 178 -10.78 12.17 1.59
C ASP A 178 -9.46 11.38 1.60
N TYR A 179 -9.51 10.08 1.26
CA TYR A 179 -8.37 9.17 1.37
C TYR A 179 -8.13 8.39 0.08
N TRP A 180 -6.86 8.26 -0.29
CA TRP A 180 -6.41 7.46 -1.42
C TRP A 180 -5.75 6.19 -0.90
N TYR A 181 -6.37 5.06 -1.19
CA TYR A 181 -5.82 3.75 -0.92
C TYR A 181 -5.44 3.05 -2.21
N ASP A 182 -4.57 2.05 -2.08
CA ASP A 182 -4.33 1.13 -3.18
C ASP A 182 -5.52 0.18 -3.30
N HIS A 183 -6.04 0.04 -4.52
CA HIS A 183 -7.16 -0.85 -4.89
C HIS A 183 -8.35 -0.89 -3.91
N PRO A 184 -9.03 0.24 -3.59
CA PRO A 184 -10.26 0.19 -2.80
C PRO A 184 -11.34 -0.57 -3.58
N ILE A 185 -12.12 -1.40 -2.88
CA ILE A 185 -13.28 -2.12 -3.41
C ILE A 185 -14.42 -1.13 -3.62
N PRO A 186 -14.85 -0.87 -4.87
CA PRO A 186 -16.03 -0.07 -5.14
C PRO A 186 -17.30 -0.81 -4.70
N MET A 187 -18.29 -0.09 -4.17
CA MET A 187 -19.56 -0.71 -3.77
C MET A 187 -20.34 -1.34 -4.94
N ASP A 188 -20.04 -0.96 -6.19
CA ASP A 188 -20.57 -1.53 -7.42
C ASP A 188 -19.70 -2.64 -8.04
N ALA A 189 -18.64 -3.09 -7.34
CA ALA A 189 -17.82 -4.21 -7.77
C ALA A 189 -18.67 -5.46 -7.94
N SER A 190 -18.47 -6.18 -9.05
CA SER A 190 -19.09 -7.49 -9.21
C SER A 190 -18.49 -8.49 -8.21
N ILE A 191 -19.23 -9.56 -7.90
CA ILE A 191 -18.74 -10.61 -7.00
C ILE A 191 -17.43 -11.25 -7.49
N GLY A 192 -17.22 -11.32 -8.80
CA GLY A 192 -16.00 -11.88 -9.39
C GLY A 192 -14.76 -10.99 -9.25
N GLU A 193 -14.96 -9.68 -9.11
CA GLU A 193 -13.90 -8.67 -8.96
C GLU A 193 -13.68 -8.29 -7.49
N ASN A 194 -14.55 -8.75 -6.59
CA ASN A 194 -14.52 -8.39 -5.19
C ASN A 194 -13.47 -9.22 -4.43
N GLU A 195 -12.30 -8.62 -4.17
CA GLU A 195 -11.18 -9.27 -3.47
C GLU A 195 -11.54 -9.78 -2.08
N LEU A 196 -12.46 -9.13 -1.36
CA LEU A 196 -12.92 -9.59 -0.05
C LEU A 196 -13.57 -10.96 -0.15
N ILE A 197 -14.47 -11.14 -1.13
CA ILE A 197 -15.15 -12.41 -1.37
C ILE A 197 -14.13 -13.49 -1.77
N TYR A 198 -13.24 -13.16 -2.71
CA TYR A 198 -12.23 -14.09 -3.20
C TYR A 198 -11.29 -14.54 -2.07
N GLY A 199 -10.68 -13.58 -1.36
CA GLY A 199 -9.71 -13.83 -0.30
C GLY A 199 -10.26 -14.60 0.88
N LEU A 200 -11.42 -14.19 1.41
CA LEU A 200 -12.04 -14.89 2.54
C LEU A 200 -12.45 -16.32 2.19
N LYS A 201 -12.99 -16.54 0.98
CA LYS A 201 -13.31 -17.89 0.50
C LYS A 201 -12.05 -18.75 0.43
N LYS A 202 -10.98 -18.23 -0.16
CA LYS A 202 -9.72 -18.97 -0.34
C LYS A 202 -9.02 -19.25 0.98
N LEU A 203 -9.09 -18.31 1.92
CA LEU A 203 -8.57 -18.50 3.27
C LEU A 203 -9.36 -19.56 4.05
N ASP A 204 -10.69 -19.56 3.97
CA ASP A 204 -11.53 -20.58 4.62
C ASP A 204 -11.25 -21.98 4.06
N GLU A 205 -11.08 -22.11 2.74
CA GLU A 205 -10.64 -23.34 2.05
C GLU A 205 -9.24 -23.78 2.51
N ALA A 206 -8.31 -22.83 2.65
CA ALA A 206 -6.95 -23.13 3.13
C ALA A 206 -6.96 -23.64 4.58
N ILE A 207 -7.80 -23.07 5.45
CA ILE A 207 -7.94 -23.51 6.85
C ILE A 207 -8.63 -24.88 6.91
N ASP A 208 -9.60 -25.17 6.03
CA ASP A 208 -10.17 -26.52 5.90
C ASP A 208 -9.11 -27.57 5.56
N PHE A 209 -8.15 -27.22 4.70
CA PHE A 209 -7.03 -28.09 4.37
C PHE A 209 -6.11 -28.32 5.58
N GLU A 210 -5.82 -27.27 6.36
CA GLU A 210 -5.03 -27.39 7.59
C GLU A 210 -5.67 -28.35 8.62
N LYS A 211 -7.01 -28.38 8.69
CA LYS A 211 -7.75 -29.37 9.51
C LYS A 211 -7.55 -30.80 9.02
N LYS A 212 -7.58 -31.00 7.69
CA LYS A 212 -7.36 -32.33 7.08
C LYS A 212 -5.92 -32.83 7.27
N CYS A 213 -4.98 -31.93 7.50
CA CYS A 213 -3.59 -32.25 7.82
C CYS A 213 -3.32 -32.30 9.33
N ASP A 214 -4.36 -32.29 10.18
CA ASP A 214 -4.26 -32.33 11.65
C ASP A 214 -3.42 -31.18 12.26
N VAL A 215 -3.25 -30.06 11.55
CA VAL A 215 -2.51 -28.88 12.03
C VAL A 215 -3.35 -28.06 13.01
N ILE A 216 -4.66 -28.03 12.77
CA ILE A 216 -5.66 -27.43 13.66
C ILE A 216 -6.80 -28.41 13.89
N ALA A 217 -7.38 -28.38 15.09
CA ALA A 217 -8.43 -29.33 15.43
C ALA A 217 -9.69 -29.14 14.55
N PRO A 218 -10.45 -30.21 14.23
CA PRO A 218 -11.58 -30.15 13.29
C PRO A 218 -12.65 -29.10 13.64
N ASN A 219 -12.93 -28.93 14.94
CA ASN A 219 -13.95 -28.01 15.44
C ASN A 219 -13.40 -26.60 15.76
N SER A 220 -12.10 -26.38 15.60
CA SER A 220 -11.50 -25.06 15.86
C SER A 220 -11.77 -24.10 14.70
N LYS A 221 -11.82 -22.82 15.03
CA LYS A 221 -11.84 -21.72 14.06
C LYS A 221 -10.68 -20.78 14.33
N MET A 222 -10.25 -20.07 13.29
CA MET A 222 -9.26 -19.01 13.39
C MET A 222 -9.97 -17.67 13.56
N ALA A 223 -9.55 -16.87 14.56
CA ALA A 223 -10.03 -15.50 14.69
C ALA A 223 -9.36 -14.60 13.63
N MET A 224 -10.16 -13.77 12.97
CA MET A 224 -9.69 -12.81 11.99
C MET A 224 -10.32 -11.43 12.19
N VAL A 225 -9.48 -10.41 12.23
CA VAL A 225 -9.90 -9.00 12.28
C VAL A 225 -9.89 -8.41 10.87
N LEU A 226 -10.99 -7.74 10.50
CA LEU A 226 -11.08 -6.95 9.28
C LEU A 226 -11.14 -5.46 9.64
N SER A 227 -10.11 -4.70 9.29
CA SER A 227 -10.12 -3.23 9.38
C SER A 227 -10.83 -2.64 8.18
N ILE A 228 -12.05 -2.14 8.39
CA ILE A 228 -12.88 -1.53 7.35
C ILE A 228 -12.52 -0.06 7.26
N SER A 229 -11.75 0.29 6.24
CA SER A 229 -11.35 1.67 5.93
C SER A 229 -12.20 2.19 4.77
N VAL A 230 -12.52 3.48 4.78
CA VAL A 230 -13.33 4.11 3.73
C VAL A 230 -12.58 5.21 3.04
N THR A 231 -12.80 5.42 1.74
CA THR A 231 -12.20 6.55 1.02
C THR A 231 -12.88 7.89 1.31
N HIS A 232 -14.13 7.86 1.80
CA HIS A 232 -14.94 9.04 2.12
C HIS A 232 -15.37 9.00 3.59
N THR A 233 -15.06 10.06 4.34
CA THR A 233 -15.39 10.19 5.76
C THR A 233 -16.91 10.26 5.93
N GLY A 234 -17.43 9.56 6.94
CA GLY A 234 -18.87 9.41 7.18
C GLY A 234 -19.47 8.13 6.60
N MET A 235 -18.72 7.42 5.74
CA MET A 235 -19.17 6.17 5.12
C MET A 235 -18.94 4.93 6.01
N GLU A 236 -18.41 5.09 7.23
CA GLU A 236 -17.94 3.99 8.08
C GLU A 236 -19.03 2.97 8.41
N GLU A 237 -20.23 3.44 8.72
CA GLU A 237 -21.37 2.58 9.07
C GLU A 237 -21.99 1.92 7.83
N LEU A 238 -21.99 2.63 6.69
CA LEU A 238 -22.42 2.08 5.41
C LEU A 238 -21.48 0.96 4.96
N ALA A 239 -20.17 1.20 5.01
CA ALA A 239 -19.15 0.24 4.63
C ALA A 239 -19.18 -1.01 5.52
N GLU A 240 -19.36 -0.85 6.84
CA GLU A 240 -19.51 -1.98 7.75
C GLU A 240 -20.72 -2.86 7.41
N ARG A 241 -21.90 -2.25 7.21
CA ARG A 241 -23.11 -2.99 6.80
C ARG A 241 -22.94 -3.66 5.44
N TYR A 242 -22.37 -2.95 4.47
CA TYR A 242 -22.12 -3.48 3.14
C TYR A 242 -21.20 -4.70 3.18
N VAL A 243 -20.08 -4.63 3.90
CA VAL A 243 -19.14 -5.75 4.07
C VAL A 243 -19.81 -6.92 4.78
N ALA A 244 -20.57 -6.67 5.85
CA ALA A 244 -21.28 -7.72 6.60
C ALA A 244 -22.29 -8.45 5.70
N ASP A 245 -23.07 -7.72 4.92
CA ASP A 245 -24.07 -8.30 4.01
C ASP A 245 -23.42 -9.04 2.84
N LEU A 246 -22.35 -8.50 2.25
CA LEU A 246 -21.57 -9.21 1.24
C LEU A 246 -21.09 -10.58 1.73
N ILE A 247 -20.50 -10.62 2.92
CA ILE A 247 -20.02 -11.87 3.54
C ILE A 247 -21.20 -12.82 3.76
N LYS A 248 -22.29 -12.34 4.35
CA LYS A 248 -23.44 -13.18 4.71
C LYS A 248 -24.13 -13.79 3.48
N GLU A 249 -24.32 -13.02 2.41
CA GLU A 249 -25.07 -13.46 1.23
C GLU A 249 -24.22 -14.32 0.30
N ASN A 250 -22.90 -14.10 0.25
CA ASN A 250 -22.04 -14.75 -0.75
C ASN A 250 -21.10 -15.81 -0.18
N LEU A 251 -20.84 -15.81 1.14
CA LEU A 251 -19.89 -16.72 1.77
C LEU A 251 -20.56 -17.62 2.82
N LYS A 252 -20.13 -18.88 2.84
CA LYS A 252 -20.51 -19.87 3.85
C LYS A 252 -19.28 -20.28 4.64
N LEU A 253 -18.66 -19.31 5.31
CA LEU A 253 -17.42 -19.50 6.06
C LEU A 253 -17.66 -20.44 7.24
N LYS A 254 -16.79 -21.46 7.38
CA LYS A 254 -16.91 -22.50 8.42
C LYS A 254 -15.76 -22.46 9.41
N ASN A 255 -14.63 -21.91 8.98
CA ASN A 255 -13.34 -22.04 9.65
C ASN A 255 -12.82 -20.73 10.23
N LEU A 256 -13.51 -19.62 9.96
CA LEU A 256 -13.17 -18.27 10.41
C LEU A 256 -14.23 -17.73 11.37
N ASP A 257 -13.76 -17.03 12.41
CA ASP A 257 -14.57 -16.08 13.18
C ASP A 257 -14.11 -14.66 12.83
N LEU A 258 -14.99 -13.91 12.17
CA LEU A 258 -14.69 -12.58 11.64
C LEU A 258 -15.13 -11.49 12.60
N TYR A 259 -14.27 -10.49 12.77
CA TYR A 259 -14.51 -9.32 13.61
C TYR A 259 -14.25 -8.06 12.81
N LEU A 260 -15.30 -7.27 12.58
CA LEU A 260 -15.24 -6.05 11.77
C LEU A 260 -14.90 -4.85 12.66
N PHE A 261 -13.96 -4.02 12.21
CA PHE A 261 -13.57 -2.79 12.89
C PHE A 261 -13.60 -1.63 11.91
N ASN A 262 -14.56 -0.73 12.09
CA ASN A 262 -14.54 0.57 11.43
C ASN A 262 -13.94 1.65 12.35
N GLU A 263 -13.79 2.86 11.81
CA GLU A 263 -13.18 3.98 12.52
C GLU A 263 -14.00 4.42 13.75
N ASN A 264 -15.34 4.33 13.69
CA ASN A 264 -16.21 4.70 14.80
C ASN A 264 -16.01 3.76 16.00
N LEU A 265 -15.95 2.44 15.76
CA LEU A 265 -15.66 1.45 16.80
C LEU A 265 -14.25 1.65 17.38
N CYS A 266 -13.25 1.96 16.54
CA CYS A 266 -11.90 2.25 17.03
C CYS A 266 -11.87 3.45 17.99
N LYS A 267 -12.57 4.53 17.66
CA LYS A 267 -12.70 5.71 18.53
C LYS A 267 -13.39 5.36 19.85
N GLN A 268 -14.45 4.54 19.82
CA GLN A 268 -15.13 4.07 21.04
C GLN A 268 -14.21 3.22 21.92
N ILE A 269 -13.43 2.32 21.34
CA ILE A 269 -12.45 1.50 22.09
C ILE A 269 -11.41 2.40 22.76
N ILE A 270 -10.86 3.38 22.03
CA ILE A 270 -9.84 4.27 22.58
C ILE A 270 -10.39 5.18 23.67
N SER A 271 -11.65 5.62 23.55
CA SER A 271 -12.29 6.39 24.62
C SER A 271 -12.44 5.59 25.91
N MET A 272 -12.58 4.26 25.83
CA MET A 272 -12.63 3.38 27.00
C MET A 272 -11.25 3.03 27.55
N VAL A 273 -10.30 2.69 26.68
CA VAL A 273 -8.98 2.16 27.07
C VAL A 273 -7.97 3.26 27.39
N SER A 274 -8.08 4.43 26.75
CA SER A 274 -7.15 5.54 26.92
C SER A 274 -7.81 6.93 26.76
N PRO A 275 -8.85 7.24 27.56
CA PRO A 275 -9.67 8.46 27.41
C PRO A 275 -8.87 9.77 27.44
N LYS A 276 -7.72 9.81 28.12
CA LYS A 276 -6.93 11.04 28.36
C LYS A 276 -5.76 11.23 27.39
N LYS A 277 -5.57 10.37 26.40
CA LYS A 277 -4.46 10.48 25.44
C LYS A 277 -4.98 10.74 24.03
N GLU A 278 -5.02 12.01 23.64
CA GLU A 278 -5.40 12.41 22.27
C GLU A 278 -4.51 11.74 21.20
N THR A 279 -3.24 11.53 21.50
CA THR A 279 -2.29 10.83 20.61
C THR A 279 -2.68 9.38 20.33
N ALA A 280 -3.50 8.74 21.17
CA ALA A 280 -3.97 7.39 20.91
C ALA A 280 -4.94 7.36 19.72
N TYR A 281 -5.76 8.40 19.54
CA TYR A 281 -6.68 8.51 18.40
C TYR A 281 -5.96 8.69 17.07
N SER A 282 -4.77 9.31 17.04
CA SER A 282 -4.00 9.42 15.79
C SER A 282 -3.29 8.12 15.41
N ILE A 283 -3.08 7.20 16.35
CA ILE A 283 -2.36 5.93 16.14
C ILE A 283 -3.31 4.76 15.91
N PHE A 284 -4.38 4.65 16.72
CA PHE A 284 -5.32 3.52 16.67
C PHE A 284 -6.56 3.91 15.88
N GLY A 285 -6.59 3.54 14.60
CA GLY A 285 -7.74 3.70 13.73
C GLY A 285 -7.46 3.13 12.34
N VAL A 286 -8.52 3.01 11.56
CA VAL A 286 -8.51 2.30 10.28
C VAL A 286 -8.62 3.28 9.10
N ASN A 287 -9.20 4.47 9.29
CA ASN A 287 -9.21 5.51 8.27
C ASN A 287 -7.92 6.35 8.28
N GLY A 288 -7.72 7.17 7.25
CA GLY A 288 -6.61 8.12 7.20
C GLY A 288 -5.45 7.69 6.31
N SER A 289 -4.31 8.37 6.49
CA SER A 289 -3.08 8.07 5.76
C SER A 289 -2.70 6.59 5.90
N TYR A 290 -2.12 6.03 4.85
CA TYR A 290 -1.75 4.60 4.75
C TYR A 290 -1.03 4.10 6.02
N GLY A 291 -0.11 4.85 6.62
CA GLY A 291 0.56 4.42 7.87
C GLY A 291 -0.35 4.17 9.09
N ARG A 292 -1.55 4.79 9.15
CA ARG A 292 -2.46 4.70 10.31
C ARG A 292 -3.19 3.36 10.36
N HIS A 293 -3.69 2.84 9.24
CA HIS A 293 -4.35 1.53 9.24
C HIS A 293 -3.39 0.38 9.62
N PHE A 294 -2.09 0.49 9.33
CA PHE A 294 -1.08 -0.49 9.75
C PHE A 294 -0.79 -0.38 11.24
N SER A 295 -0.90 0.83 11.80
CA SER A 295 -0.76 1.05 13.23
C SER A 295 -1.89 0.36 13.99
N PHE A 296 -3.13 0.38 13.48
CA PHE A 296 -4.22 -0.43 13.99
C PHE A 296 -3.89 -1.93 13.96
N LEU A 297 -3.46 -2.47 12.80
CA LEU A 297 -3.12 -3.91 12.68
C LEU A 297 -2.00 -4.35 13.64
N LYS A 298 -1.06 -3.45 13.96
CA LYS A 298 -0.02 -3.70 14.97
C LYS A 298 -0.59 -3.67 16.38
N ALA A 299 -1.44 -2.70 16.67
CA ALA A 299 -1.96 -2.47 18.02
C ALA A 299 -3.08 -3.43 18.43
N ILE A 300 -3.86 -3.94 17.47
CA ILE A 300 -5.01 -4.80 17.77
C ILE A 300 -4.60 -6.09 18.47
N LEU A 301 -3.42 -6.64 18.18
CA LEU A 301 -2.91 -7.83 18.89
C LEU A 301 -2.79 -7.59 20.40
N ALA A 302 -2.28 -6.42 20.80
CA ALA A 302 -2.11 -6.09 22.22
C ALA A 302 -3.47 -5.95 22.92
N LEU A 303 -4.44 -5.32 22.26
CA LEU A 303 -5.81 -5.22 22.77
C LEU A 303 -6.45 -6.60 22.88
N TRP A 304 -6.41 -7.38 21.81
CA TRP A 304 -6.98 -8.72 21.71
C TRP A 304 -6.46 -9.67 22.78
N ASN A 305 -5.13 -9.66 22.99
CA ASN A 305 -4.49 -10.44 24.04
C ASN A 305 -5.05 -10.09 25.43
N LYS A 306 -5.29 -8.81 25.69
CA LYS A 306 -5.72 -8.35 27.03
C LYS A 306 -7.21 -8.50 27.28
N THR A 307 -8.05 -8.40 26.26
CA THR A 307 -9.50 -8.31 26.44
C THR A 307 -10.29 -9.50 25.91
N ILE A 308 -9.78 -10.22 24.89
CA ILE A 308 -10.53 -11.30 24.22
C ILE A 308 -9.89 -12.66 24.49
N ASN A 309 -8.59 -12.82 24.20
CA ASN A 309 -7.91 -14.10 24.34
C ASN A 309 -6.44 -13.92 24.75
N SER A 310 -6.14 -14.17 26.02
CA SER A 310 -4.78 -14.03 26.59
C SER A 310 -3.76 -15.03 26.05
N LYS A 311 -4.19 -16.05 25.30
CA LYS A 311 -3.30 -16.98 24.59
C LYS A 311 -2.82 -16.45 23.24
N THR A 312 -3.52 -15.48 22.65
CA THR A 312 -3.15 -14.89 21.37
C THR A 312 -1.90 -14.01 21.52
N LYS A 313 -0.79 -14.42 20.90
CA LYS A 313 0.52 -13.75 21.02
C LYS A 313 1.13 -13.36 19.68
N PHE A 314 0.53 -13.83 18.60
CA PHE A 314 1.01 -13.65 17.24
C PHE A 314 -0.07 -13.00 16.39
N THR A 315 0.33 -12.21 15.40
CA THR A 315 -0.59 -11.68 14.40
C THR A 315 0.01 -11.82 13.01
N PHE A 316 -0.82 -12.13 12.02
CA PHE A 316 -0.41 -12.22 10.63
C PHE A 316 -1.43 -11.50 9.75
N LYS A 317 -0.98 -10.46 9.04
CA LYS A 317 -1.80 -9.77 8.05
C LYS A 317 -1.85 -10.60 6.76
N ILE A 318 -3.02 -10.70 6.17
CA ILE A 318 -3.24 -11.32 4.86
C ILE A 318 -3.81 -10.24 3.94
N ASP A 319 -3.25 -10.08 2.75
CA ASP A 319 -3.91 -9.29 1.71
C ASP A 319 -4.96 -10.18 1.04
N LEU A 320 -6.16 -9.67 0.82
CA LEU A 320 -7.31 -10.49 0.37
C LEU A 320 -7.22 -10.89 -1.11
N ASP A 321 -6.29 -10.31 -1.85
CA ASP A 321 -5.86 -10.76 -3.17
C ASP A 321 -4.82 -11.90 -3.13
N GLN A 322 -4.27 -12.21 -1.95
CA GLN A 322 -3.31 -13.31 -1.75
C GLN A 322 -4.01 -14.59 -1.30
N VAL A 323 -3.47 -15.72 -1.74
CA VAL A 323 -3.97 -17.06 -1.40
C VAL A 323 -2.85 -17.97 -0.94
N PHE A 324 -3.17 -18.85 0.02
CA PHE A 324 -2.29 -19.95 0.39
C PHE A 324 -2.61 -21.17 -0.47
N ASP A 325 -1.83 -21.39 -1.53
CA ASP A 325 -1.90 -22.66 -2.26
C ASP A 325 -1.27 -23.77 -1.40
N GLN A 326 -2.11 -24.39 -0.56
CA GLN A 326 -1.68 -25.41 0.39
C GLN A 326 -1.06 -26.62 -0.28
N LYS A 327 -1.53 -27.01 -1.48
CA LYS A 327 -0.96 -28.15 -2.21
C LYS A 327 0.41 -27.81 -2.75
N PHE A 328 0.57 -26.63 -3.31
CA PHE A 328 1.87 -26.15 -3.78
C PHE A 328 2.89 -26.06 -2.62
N LEU A 329 2.49 -25.45 -1.50
CA LEU A 329 3.34 -25.34 -0.31
C LEU A 329 3.76 -26.71 0.24
N LEU A 330 2.82 -27.65 0.33
CA LEU A 330 3.11 -28.99 0.79
C LEU A 330 4.05 -29.73 -0.17
N ASN A 331 3.85 -29.61 -1.48
CA ASN A 331 4.72 -30.23 -2.48
C ASN A 331 6.14 -29.64 -2.48
N LEU A 332 6.28 -28.32 -2.31
CA LEU A 332 7.56 -27.63 -2.38
C LEU A 332 8.35 -27.70 -1.07
N HIS A 333 7.67 -27.62 0.07
CA HIS A 333 8.30 -27.47 1.38
C HIS A 333 8.00 -28.60 2.37
N GLY A 334 7.14 -29.55 2.00
CA GLY A 334 6.67 -30.60 2.91
C GLY A 334 5.85 -30.04 4.08
N LYS A 335 5.37 -28.79 3.99
CA LYS A 335 4.65 -28.09 5.05
C LYS A 335 3.52 -27.25 4.48
N THR A 336 2.42 -27.19 5.21
CA THR A 336 1.30 -26.28 4.97
C THR A 336 1.62 -24.85 5.42
N ALA A 337 0.77 -23.89 5.07
CA ALA A 337 0.96 -22.48 5.42
C ALA A 337 1.09 -22.26 6.94
N LEU A 338 0.20 -22.81 7.75
CA LEU A 338 0.26 -22.65 9.21
C LEU A 338 1.49 -23.35 9.82
N GLN A 339 1.90 -24.50 9.28
CA GLN A 339 3.15 -25.15 9.71
C GLN A 339 4.39 -24.32 9.38
N LEU A 340 4.38 -23.58 8.27
CA LEU A 340 5.43 -22.63 7.93
C LEU A 340 5.41 -21.42 8.87
N LEU A 341 4.23 -20.95 9.28
CA LEU A 341 4.09 -19.89 10.29
C LEU A 341 4.57 -20.31 11.68
N CYS A 342 4.52 -21.61 12.03
CA CYS A 342 5.12 -22.15 13.25
C CYS A 342 6.67 -22.19 13.22
N ASN A 343 7.30 -21.23 12.54
CA ASN A 343 8.74 -21.05 12.46
C ASN A 343 9.31 -20.62 13.84
N PRO A 344 10.28 -21.35 14.42
CA PRO A 344 10.83 -21.02 15.74
C PRO A 344 11.61 -19.70 15.81
N TYR A 345 11.90 -19.08 14.67
CA TYR A 345 12.57 -17.79 14.60
C TYR A 345 11.60 -16.59 14.64
N TRP A 346 10.28 -16.80 14.56
CA TRP A 346 9.32 -15.70 14.71
C TRP A 346 9.34 -15.18 16.15
N GLY A 347 9.67 -13.90 16.30
CA GLY A 347 9.90 -13.21 17.56
C GLY A 347 11.36 -13.27 18.02
N GLY A 348 12.23 -13.89 17.22
CA GLY A 348 13.66 -14.03 17.50
C GLY A 348 14.48 -12.85 17.01
N SER A 349 15.79 -13.05 16.87
CA SER A 349 16.73 -12.03 16.38
C SER A 349 17.75 -12.61 15.41
N ALA A 350 18.34 -11.77 14.58
CA ALA A 350 19.45 -12.14 13.70
C ALA A 350 20.46 -11.00 13.55
N THR A 351 21.49 -11.23 12.75
CA THR A 351 22.43 -10.21 12.29
C THR A 351 22.30 -10.02 10.78
N ASP A 352 22.14 -8.77 10.34
CA ASP A 352 22.10 -8.41 8.91
C ASP A 352 23.49 -8.44 8.25
N TYR A 353 23.55 -8.17 6.95
CA TYR A 353 24.81 -8.15 6.20
C TYR A 353 25.79 -7.03 6.62
N LYS A 354 25.31 -6.02 7.34
CA LYS A 354 26.10 -4.91 7.91
C LYS A 354 26.57 -5.21 9.34
N GLY A 355 26.28 -6.39 9.88
CA GLY A 355 26.63 -6.73 11.25
C GLY A 355 25.67 -6.16 12.30
N LYS A 356 24.52 -5.60 11.89
CA LYS A 356 23.53 -5.03 12.82
C LYS A 356 22.56 -6.10 13.31
N SER A 357 22.22 -6.02 14.59
CA SER A 357 21.14 -6.83 15.16
C SER A 357 19.81 -6.41 14.57
N VAL A 358 18.97 -7.38 14.21
CA VAL A 358 17.61 -7.19 13.69
C VAL A 358 16.65 -8.13 14.40
N ASP A 359 15.43 -7.66 14.66
CA ASP A 359 14.35 -8.48 15.22
C ASP A 359 13.57 -9.17 14.10
N LEU A 360 13.19 -10.41 14.34
CA LEU A 360 12.48 -11.26 13.36
C LEU A 360 10.99 -11.26 13.68
N GLY A 361 10.30 -10.20 13.27
CA GLY A 361 8.83 -10.17 13.30
C GLY A 361 8.22 -10.80 12.04
N MET A 362 6.99 -11.31 12.16
CA MET A 362 6.11 -11.43 11.00
C MET A 362 5.00 -10.39 11.15
N ILE A 363 4.96 -9.46 10.20
CA ILE A 363 3.79 -8.67 9.82
C ILE A 363 3.91 -8.62 8.30
N ALA A 364 3.05 -9.34 7.57
CA ALA A 364 3.09 -9.25 6.11
C ALA A 364 2.55 -7.87 5.68
N GLY A 365 3.21 -7.25 4.70
CA GLY A 365 2.98 -5.86 4.27
C GLY A 365 3.86 -4.86 5.02
N VAL A 366 4.93 -4.38 4.37
CA VAL A 366 5.80 -3.28 4.81
C VAL A 366 5.53 -2.07 3.94
#